data_AF-A0A261CBY0-F1
#
_entry.id   AF-A0A261CBY0-F1
#
_cell.length_a   1.000
_cell.length_b   1.000
_cell.length_c   1.000
_cell.angle_alpha   90.00
_cell.angle_beta   90.00
_cell.angle_gamma   90.00
#
_symmetry.space_group_name_H-M   'P 1'
#
loop_
_entity.id
_entity.type
_entity.pdbx_description
1 polymer ?
#
loop_
_entity_poly.entity_id
_entity_poly.type
_entity_poly.pdbx_seq_one_letter_code
_entity_poly.pdbx_strand_id
1 'polypeptide(L)'
;MSCQCIFNYTHKKVFSIQQSATSISLVIMKATNLYLLVAVIPALVNSCLVVKSPPCTCSFAALDRTNIDQIAGQPWYDYVVQRPLTTPSTINHFDNNCGAFVVCPRHYTLYDAEHLHVEDRRSPTQAVGHCDQKTNTWNVTDGLISHETTTWSPICVYETSLECSLSNQKFELCTPKTNTTFLFAYSNDIEANTIQAMVGYGLRDSIVPRYLSSHFTSFANIRLDTQQEENIEYHFDYEKWRYSMSTKLPNPSLRFSSSSNGSDVLKMLSKFLSNSQVPVCGARMFILVKRSPNEQNITELVAEMRKYRVYVHIVASPNPTGGLHPETLTSLTTRTNGWIFYNEPFEYFVSYIYKVILIKTILIYYLQDFFIPPFYKEVTLIYAANVNMSSTGSIDLPKMIVANEDYLAYTVQ
;
A
#
# COMPACT_ATOMS: atom_id res chain seq x y z
N MET A 1 19.86 -26.81 -51.21
CA MET A 1 18.95 -27.56 -50.32
C MET A 1 17.78 -26.61 -50.03
N SER A 2 16.70 -26.49 -50.81
CA SER A 2 15.66 -27.48 -51.19
C SER A 2 15.11 -28.17 -49.93
N CYS A 3 13.81 -28.14 -49.58
CA CYS A 3 12.52 -27.94 -50.27
C CYS A 3 11.53 -27.25 -49.27
N GLN A 4 10.58 -26.35 -49.61
CA GLN A 4 9.28 -26.49 -50.33
C GLN A 4 8.50 -27.78 -49.90
N CYS A 5 7.18 -27.84 -49.65
CA CYS A 5 6.03 -27.01 -50.03
C CYS A 5 4.72 -27.65 -49.47
N ILE A 6 3.61 -26.86 -49.42
CA ILE A 6 2.22 -27.22 -49.85
C ILE A 6 1.28 -27.98 -48.84
N PHE A 7 -0.04 -27.72 -48.64
CA PHE A 7 -1.15 -27.15 -49.43
C PHE A 7 -2.31 -26.50 -48.59
N ASN A 8 -2.91 -25.42 -49.14
CA ASN A 8 -4.35 -25.04 -49.30
C ASN A 8 -5.48 -25.50 -48.35
N TYR A 9 -6.40 -24.59 -47.99
CA TYR A 9 -7.65 -24.35 -48.75
C TYR A 9 -8.44 -23.09 -48.28
N THR A 10 -9.06 -22.43 -49.25
CA THR A 10 -9.92 -21.24 -49.22
C THR A 10 -11.37 -21.50 -48.77
N HIS A 11 -12.09 -20.45 -48.34
CA HIS A 11 -13.48 -20.26 -48.77
C HIS A 11 -13.84 -18.78 -49.04
N LYS A 12 -14.22 -18.53 -50.30
CA LYS A 12 -15.01 -17.37 -50.76
C LYS A 12 -16.41 -17.41 -50.12
N LYS A 13 -16.94 -16.24 -49.74
CA LYS A 13 -18.37 -15.94 -49.91
C LYS A 13 -18.52 -14.67 -50.74
N VAL A 14 -19.23 -14.86 -51.83
CA VAL A 14 -19.69 -13.87 -52.81
C VAL A 14 -20.97 -13.24 -52.24
N PHE A 15 -21.09 -11.91 -52.29
CA PHE A 15 -22.39 -11.24 -52.34
C PHE A 15 -22.47 -10.49 -53.66
N SER A 16 -23.40 -10.92 -54.51
CA SER A 16 -23.79 -10.24 -55.73
C SER A 16 -24.76 -9.12 -55.38
N ILE A 17 -24.59 -7.94 -55.99
CA ILE A 17 -25.70 -7.04 -56.26
C ILE A 17 -25.76 -6.88 -57.78
N GLN A 18 -26.93 -7.24 -58.29
CA GLN A 18 -27.32 -7.26 -59.69
C GLN A 18 -27.97 -5.90 -59.99
N GLN A 19 -27.48 -5.18 -61.00
CA GLN A 19 -28.35 -4.25 -61.73
C GLN A 19 -27.83 -4.06 -63.16
N SER A 20 -28.69 -4.46 -64.10
CA SER A 20 -28.53 -4.34 -65.53
C SER A 20 -28.85 -2.93 -66.01
N ALA A 21 -28.08 -2.42 -66.97
CA ALA A 21 -28.62 -1.52 -67.99
C ALA A 21 -27.71 -1.55 -69.23
N THR A 22 -28.17 -2.24 -70.27
CA THR A 22 -27.73 -2.06 -71.65
C THR A 22 -28.32 -0.76 -72.20
N SER A 23 -27.51 0.11 -72.79
CA SER A 23 -27.63 0.56 -74.19
C SER A 23 -26.87 1.87 -74.43
N ILE A 24 -26.19 1.87 -75.57
CA ILE A 24 -25.37 2.93 -76.15
C ILE A 24 -26.29 3.95 -76.84
N SER A 25 -26.00 5.25 -76.76
CA SER A 25 -26.20 6.23 -77.85
C SER A 25 -25.51 7.58 -77.57
N LEU A 26 -24.32 7.73 -78.16
CA LEU A 26 -23.87 8.84 -79.00
C LEU A 26 -24.52 10.24 -78.83
N VAL A 27 -23.83 11.20 -78.19
CA VAL A 27 -23.75 12.60 -78.68
C VAL A 27 -22.37 13.17 -78.33
N ILE A 28 -21.70 13.62 -79.39
CA ILE A 28 -20.41 14.33 -79.43
C ILE A 28 -20.63 15.77 -78.93
N MET A 29 -19.80 16.28 -78.01
CA MET A 29 -19.11 17.59 -78.14
C MET A 29 -18.37 18.04 -76.85
N LYS A 30 -17.08 18.35 -77.04
CA LYS A 30 -16.23 19.30 -76.29
C LYS A 30 -15.70 18.89 -74.91
N ALA A 31 -14.52 18.26 -74.92
CA ALA A 31 -13.53 18.39 -73.82
C ALA A 31 -12.08 18.24 -74.34
N THR A 32 -11.73 18.90 -75.46
CA THR A 32 -10.34 19.19 -75.79
C THR A 32 -9.86 20.32 -74.86
N ASN A 33 -9.40 19.94 -73.66
CA ASN A 33 -8.39 20.67 -72.85
C ASN A 33 -8.04 20.00 -71.50
N LEU A 34 -8.41 18.73 -71.27
CA LEU A 34 -8.05 18.03 -70.02
C LEU A 34 -7.32 16.70 -70.28
N TYR A 35 -6.45 16.66 -71.29
CA TYR A 35 -5.58 15.50 -71.57
C TYR A 35 -4.08 15.83 -71.49
N LEU A 36 -3.71 17.04 -71.04
CA LEU A 36 -2.32 17.44 -70.85
C LEU A 36 -1.85 17.52 -69.38
N LEU A 37 -2.65 17.02 -68.43
CA LEU A 37 -2.26 16.95 -67.01
C LEU A 37 -1.97 15.52 -66.51
N VAL A 38 -2.25 14.49 -67.31
CA VAL A 38 -2.03 13.08 -66.92
C VAL A 38 -0.62 12.59 -67.31
N ALA A 39 0.15 13.37 -68.06
CA ALA A 39 1.50 13.00 -68.52
C ALA A 39 2.65 13.54 -67.64
N VAL A 40 2.37 14.13 -66.46
CA VAL A 40 3.40 14.65 -65.54
C VAL A 40 3.48 13.88 -64.20
N ILE A 41 2.64 12.85 -64.01
CA ILE A 41 2.63 12.05 -62.76
C ILE A 41 3.31 10.66 -62.90
N PRO A 42 4.45 10.51 -63.62
CA PRO A 42 5.38 9.43 -63.27
C PRO A 42 6.68 9.92 -62.62
N ALA A 43 6.88 11.23 -62.42
CA ALA A 43 8.14 11.77 -61.88
C ALA A 43 8.15 12.00 -60.35
N LEU A 44 7.18 11.47 -59.60
CA LEU A 44 7.10 11.61 -58.13
C LEU A 44 6.83 10.27 -57.40
N VAL A 45 7.07 9.13 -58.04
CA VAL A 45 7.08 7.81 -57.39
C VAL A 45 8.43 7.55 -56.71
N ASN A 46 8.73 8.36 -55.69
CA ASN A 46 9.61 8.03 -54.58
C ASN A 46 9.19 8.73 -53.27
N SER A 47 8.00 9.34 -53.27
CA SER A 47 7.43 9.93 -52.06
C SER A 47 6.48 8.92 -51.44
N CYS A 48 6.94 8.19 -50.42
CA CYS A 48 6.01 7.52 -49.49
C CYS A 48 5.05 8.58 -48.97
N LEU A 49 3.77 8.50 -49.35
CA LEU A 49 2.73 9.32 -48.78
C LEU A 49 2.53 8.86 -47.33
N VAL A 50 3.31 9.42 -46.40
CA VAL A 50 3.15 9.16 -44.97
C VAL A 50 1.90 9.92 -44.53
N VAL A 51 0.76 9.24 -44.57
CA VAL A 51 -0.44 9.70 -43.86
C VAL A 51 -0.12 9.58 -42.37
N LYS A 52 0.35 10.66 -41.76
CA LYS A 52 0.44 10.74 -40.30
C LYS A 52 -1.00 10.80 -39.79
N SER A 53 -1.51 9.68 -39.30
CA SER A 53 -2.77 9.67 -38.56
C SER A 53 -2.63 10.57 -37.32
N PRO A 54 -3.68 11.31 -36.94
CA PRO A 54 -3.65 12.16 -35.77
C PRO A 54 -3.33 11.33 -34.52
N PRO A 55 -2.57 11.89 -33.55
CA PRO A 55 -2.27 11.19 -32.31
C PRO A 55 -3.56 10.85 -31.55
N CYS A 56 -3.59 9.69 -30.91
CA CYS A 56 -4.73 9.26 -30.13
C CYS A 56 -5.03 10.22 -28.97
N THR A 57 -6.30 10.54 -28.74
CA THR A 57 -6.73 11.50 -27.71
C THR A 57 -7.35 10.86 -26.47
N CYS A 58 -7.59 9.55 -26.47
CA CYS A 58 -8.19 8.87 -25.32
C CYS A 58 -7.23 8.87 -24.11
N SER A 59 -7.79 9.07 -22.91
CA SER A 59 -7.03 9.12 -21.66
C SER A 59 -6.61 7.72 -21.21
N PHE A 60 -5.31 7.51 -20.99
CA PHE A 60 -4.74 6.26 -20.52
C PHE A 60 -3.70 6.52 -19.43
N ALA A 61 -3.84 5.88 -18.28
CA ALA A 61 -2.94 6.08 -17.14
C ALA A 61 -2.72 4.76 -16.39
N ALA A 62 -1.59 4.10 -16.65
CA ALA A 62 -1.19 2.94 -15.86
C ALA A 62 -0.97 3.33 -14.40
N LEU A 63 -1.61 2.60 -13.50
CA LEU A 63 -1.56 2.88 -12.07
C LEU A 63 -0.50 2.03 -11.38
N ASP A 64 0.11 2.62 -10.37
CA ASP A 64 1.02 1.99 -9.43
C ASP A 64 1.00 2.72 -8.08
N ARG A 65 1.95 2.39 -7.20
CA ARG A 65 2.00 3.00 -5.86
C ARG A 65 2.26 4.50 -5.84
N THR A 66 2.73 5.09 -6.93
CA THR A 66 3.07 6.52 -6.99
C THR A 66 1.87 7.39 -7.36
N ASN A 67 0.84 6.81 -8.00
CA ASN A 67 -0.30 7.56 -8.51
C ASN A 67 -1.68 6.99 -8.11
N ILE A 68 -1.76 5.81 -7.49
CA ILE A 68 -3.05 5.20 -7.09
C ILE A 68 -3.83 6.06 -6.08
N ASP A 69 -3.17 6.88 -5.27
CA ASP A 69 -3.85 7.75 -4.30
C ASP A 69 -4.78 8.79 -4.98
N GLN A 70 -4.60 9.04 -6.28
CA GLN A 70 -5.50 9.91 -7.07
C GLN A 70 -6.94 9.38 -7.16
N ILE A 71 -7.13 8.08 -6.90
CA ILE A 71 -8.42 7.38 -6.97
C ILE A 71 -8.85 6.81 -5.61
N ALA A 72 -8.34 7.39 -4.51
CA ALA A 72 -8.66 6.98 -3.14
C ALA A 72 -10.15 6.97 -2.79
N GLY A 73 -10.99 7.70 -3.53
CA GLY A 73 -12.44 7.73 -3.33
C GLY A 73 -13.21 6.51 -3.85
N GLN A 74 -12.54 5.57 -4.52
CA GLN A 74 -13.21 4.38 -5.09
C GLN A 74 -13.53 3.33 -4.01
N PRO A 75 -14.69 2.65 -4.06
CA PRO A 75 -15.11 1.70 -3.03
C PRO A 75 -14.20 0.47 -2.90
N TRP A 76 -13.41 0.17 -3.93
CA TRP A 76 -12.45 -0.92 -3.96
C TRP A 76 -11.03 -0.50 -3.56
N TYR A 77 -10.77 0.80 -3.36
CA TYR A 77 -9.43 1.34 -3.18
C TYR A 77 -8.67 0.63 -2.05
N ASP A 78 -9.31 0.52 -0.87
CA ASP A 78 -8.73 -0.15 0.30
C ASP A 78 -8.38 -1.62 0.04
N TYR A 79 -9.20 -2.32 -0.75
CA TYR A 79 -8.90 -3.69 -1.17
C TYR A 79 -7.60 -3.75 -1.97
N VAL A 80 -7.39 -2.81 -2.89
CA VAL A 80 -6.23 -2.80 -3.76
C VAL A 80 -4.97 -2.35 -3.03
N VAL A 81 -5.00 -1.24 -2.29
CA VAL A 81 -3.78 -0.67 -1.64
C VAL A 81 -3.23 -1.52 -0.51
N GLN A 82 -4.04 -2.40 0.07
CA GLN A 82 -3.59 -3.37 1.08
C GLN A 82 -2.72 -4.50 0.51
N ARG A 83 -2.59 -4.59 -0.83
CA ARG A 83 -1.84 -5.63 -1.52
C ARG A 83 -0.55 -5.09 -2.15
N PRO A 84 0.41 -5.96 -2.48
CA PRO A 84 1.50 -5.59 -3.37
C PRO A 84 0.93 -5.15 -4.73
N LEU A 85 1.42 -4.01 -5.22
CA LEU A 85 1.02 -3.40 -6.48
C LEU A 85 2.25 -3.27 -7.37
N THR A 86 2.05 -3.37 -8.67
CA THR A 86 3.09 -3.10 -9.65
C THR A 86 2.49 -2.44 -10.88
N THR A 87 3.31 -1.66 -11.58
CA THR A 87 2.94 -1.10 -12.88
C THR A 87 2.87 -2.25 -13.89
N PRO A 88 1.89 -2.27 -14.81
CA PRO A 88 1.83 -3.27 -15.86
C PRO A 88 3.13 -3.38 -16.68
N SER A 89 3.60 -4.60 -16.87
CA SER A 89 4.94 -4.92 -17.36
C SER A 89 5.14 -4.81 -18.86
N THR A 90 4.07 -4.75 -19.64
CA THR A 90 4.13 -4.54 -21.09
C THR A 90 2.93 -3.74 -21.52
N ILE A 91 3.17 -2.58 -22.15
CA ILE A 91 2.15 -1.74 -22.76
C ILE A 91 2.55 -1.59 -24.23
N ASN A 92 1.94 -2.40 -25.10
CA ASN A 92 2.21 -2.36 -26.53
C ASN A 92 1.11 -1.56 -27.21
N HIS A 93 1.49 -0.41 -27.77
CA HIS A 93 0.58 0.39 -28.57
C HIS A 93 0.58 -0.10 -30.02
N PHE A 94 -0.61 -0.22 -30.62
CA PHE A 94 -0.78 -0.58 -32.02
C PHE A 94 -1.85 0.32 -32.68
N ASP A 95 -1.92 0.33 -34.02
CA ASP A 95 -2.81 1.20 -34.81
C ASP A 95 -2.72 2.69 -34.44
N ASN A 96 -1.56 3.32 -34.71
CA ASN A 96 -1.29 4.75 -34.45
C ASN A 96 -1.47 5.17 -32.98
N ASN A 97 -1.17 4.28 -32.03
CA ASN A 97 -1.36 4.46 -30.59
C ASN A 97 -2.83 4.52 -30.13
N CYS A 98 -3.79 4.11 -30.95
CA CYS A 98 -5.19 3.97 -30.52
C CYS A 98 -5.62 2.54 -30.14
N GLY A 99 -4.71 1.57 -30.22
CA GLY A 99 -4.81 0.31 -29.50
C GLY A 99 -3.74 0.24 -28.41
N ALA A 100 -4.06 -0.38 -27.28
CA ALA A 100 -3.08 -0.74 -26.27
C ALA A 100 -3.33 -2.16 -25.77
N PHE A 101 -2.25 -2.93 -25.62
CA PHE A 101 -2.25 -4.23 -24.98
C PHE A 101 -1.44 -4.16 -23.70
N VAL A 102 -2.08 -4.51 -22.59
CA VAL A 102 -1.54 -4.40 -21.23
C VAL A 102 -1.40 -5.78 -20.62
N VAL A 103 -0.26 -6.07 -20.01
CA VAL A 103 0.04 -7.37 -19.37
C VAL A 103 0.63 -7.18 -17.98
N CYS A 104 0.10 -7.93 -17.02
CA CYS A 104 0.64 -8.02 -15.67
C CYS A 104 1.73 -9.10 -15.55
N PRO A 105 2.72 -8.90 -14.65
CA PRO A 105 3.66 -9.95 -14.29
C PRO A 105 2.95 -11.19 -13.75
N ARG A 106 3.65 -12.33 -13.77
CA ARG A 106 3.14 -13.56 -13.13
C ARG A 106 2.73 -13.29 -11.68
N HIS A 107 1.62 -13.90 -11.26
CA HIS A 107 1.01 -13.77 -9.93
C HIS A 107 0.33 -12.43 -9.65
N TYR A 108 0.15 -11.58 -10.66
CA TYR A 108 -0.66 -10.37 -10.56
C TYR A 108 -1.90 -10.50 -11.43
N THR A 109 -3.03 -10.09 -10.87
CA THR A 109 -4.28 -9.87 -11.59
C THR A 109 -4.31 -8.45 -12.12
N LEU A 110 -4.68 -8.29 -13.38
CA LEU A 110 -4.95 -7.01 -14.01
C LEU A 110 -6.36 -6.56 -13.62
N TYR A 111 -6.47 -5.34 -13.10
CA TYR A 111 -7.73 -4.69 -12.86
C TYR A 111 -7.81 -3.36 -13.60
N ASP A 112 -8.98 -3.06 -14.14
CA ASP A 112 -9.30 -1.76 -14.68
C ASP A 112 -10.00 -0.95 -13.59
N ALA A 113 -9.40 0.17 -13.16
CA ALA A 113 -9.87 0.95 -12.02
C ALA A 113 -11.35 1.37 -12.16
N GLU A 114 -11.77 1.65 -13.39
CA GLU A 114 -13.12 2.08 -13.71
C GLU A 114 -14.16 0.95 -13.66
N HIS A 115 -13.73 -0.32 -13.68
CA HIS A 115 -14.59 -1.49 -13.73
C HIS A 115 -14.24 -2.57 -12.67
N LEU A 116 -13.51 -2.19 -11.63
CA LEU A 116 -13.07 -3.10 -10.59
C LEU A 116 -14.22 -3.39 -9.61
N HIS A 117 -14.58 -4.66 -9.50
CA HIS A 117 -15.51 -5.18 -8.50
C HIS A 117 -14.78 -6.13 -7.53
N VAL A 118 -14.80 -5.85 -6.24
CA VAL A 118 -14.07 -6.62 -5.21
C VAL A 118 -14.54 -8.09 -5.12
N GLU A 119 -15.79 -8.35 -5.51
CA GLU A 119 -16.37 -9.70 -5.53
C GLU A 119 -16.05 -10.48 -6.81
N ASP A 120 -15.36 -9.84 -7.76
CA ASP A 120 -14.97 -10.49 -9.00
C ASP A 120 -13.97 -11.61 -8.73
N ARG A 121 -14.34 -12.82 -9.14
CA ARG A 121 -13.49 -14.01 -8.97
C ARG A 121 -12.58 -14.26 -10.15
N ARG A 122 -12.62 -13.39 -11.16
CA ARG A 122 -11.78 -13.50 -12.34
C ARG A 122 -10.39 -12.96 -12.03
N SER A 123 -9.38 -13.63 -12.56
CA SER A 123 -7.98 -13.19 -12.45
C SER A 123 -7.39 -12.99 -13.84
N PRO A 124 -7.91 -12.03 -14.64
CA PRO A 124 -7.31 -11.71 -15.92
C PRO A 124 -5.88 -11.22 -15.71
N THR A 125 -4.97 -11.59 -16.60
CA THR A 125 -3.56 -11.18 -16.53
C THR A 125 -3.19 -10.21 -17.65
N GLN A 126 -4.13 -9.96 -18.57
CA GLN A 126 -3.92 -9.14 -19.75
C GLN A 126 -5.25 -8.53 -20.22
N ALA A 127 -5.17 -7.36 -20.88
CA ALA A 127 -6.30 -6.73 -21.54
C ALA A 127 -5.86 -5.99 -22.80
N VAL A 128 -6.78 -5.89 -23.75
CA VAL A 128 -6.66 -5.07 -24.97
C VAL A 128 -7.70 -3.97 -24.91
N GLY A 129 -7.28 -2.73 -25.13
CA GLY A 129 -8.16 -1.59 -25.32
C GLY A 129 -8.04 -1.02 -26.73
N HIS A 130 -9.16 -0.64 -27.34
CA HIS A 130 -9.20 0.16 -28.56
C HIS A 130 -9.96 1.46 -28.32
N CYS A 131 -9.35 2.59 -28.67
CA CYS A 131 -9.92 3.92 -28.53
C CYS A 131 -10.72 4.30 -29.78
N ASP A 132 -12.01 4.59 -29.61
CA ASP A 132 -12.78 5.28 -30.62
C ASP A 132 -12.55 6.79 -30.49
N GLN A 133 -11.82 7.36 -31.46
CA GLN A 133 -11.50 8.78 -31.49
C GLN A 133 -12.72 9.70 -31.66
N LYS A 134 -13.84 9.20 -32.20
CA LYS A 134 -15.05 10.02 -32.41
C LYS A 134 -15.79 10.28 -31.11
N THR A 135 -15.85 9.27 -30.25
CA THR A 135 -16.53 9.32 -28.94
C THR A 135 -15.56 9.59 -27.79
N ASN A 136 -14.26 9.46 -28.04
CA ASN A 136 -13.19 9.52 -27.05
C ASN A 136 -13.38 8.49 -25.92
N THR A 137 -13.76 7.27 -26.31
CA THR A 137 -14.00 6.14 -25.39
C THR A 137 -13.11 4.97 -25.73
N TRP A 138 -12.61 4.30 -24.70
CA TRP A 138 -11.97 3.00 -24.79
C TRP A 138 -13.01 1.90 -24.77
N ASN A 139 -12.88 0.94 -25.67
CA ASN A 139 -13.49 -0.37 -25.58
C ASN A 139 -12.41 -1.36 -25.12
N VAL A 140 -12.49 -1.79 -23.85
CA VAL A 140 -11.49 -2.63 -23.19
C VAL A 140 -12.03 -4.03 -23.04
N THR A 141 -11.21 -5.03 -23.36
CA THR A 141 -11.51 -6.44 -23.15
C THR A 141 -10.34 -7.21 -22.58
N ASP A 142 -10.62 -8.02 -21.56
CA ASP A 142 -9.67 -8.95 -20.92
C ASP A 142 -9.78 -10.39 -21.51
N GLY A 143 -10.60 -10.56 -22.55
CA GLY A 143 -10.93 -11.85 -23.16
C GLY A 143 -12.12 -12.57 -22.52
N LEU A 144 -12.63 -12.10 -21.39
CA LEU A 144 -13.81 -12.62 -20.71
C LEU A 144 -14.98 -11.63 -20.71
N ILE A 145 -14.67 -10.35 -20.49
CA ILE A 145 -15.62 -9.24 -20.55
C ILE A 145 -15.13 -8.18 -21.51
N SER A 146 -16.08 -7.34 -21.92
CA SER A 146 -15.81 -6.10 -22.63
C SER A 146 -16.60 -4.99 -21.96
N HIS A 147 -15.99 -3.83 -21.80
CA HIS A 147 -16.65 -2.65 -21.25
C HIS A 147 -16.12 -1.39 -21.92
N GLU A 148 -16.92 -0.33 -21.84
CA GLU A 148 -16.57 0.98 -22.38
C GLU A 148 -16.24 1.96 -21.25
N THR A 149 -15.19 2.75 -21.42
CA THR A 149 -14.79 3.77 -20.45
C THR A 149 -14.17 4.99 -21.14
N THR A 150 -14.31 6.17 -20.55
CA THR A 150 -13.68 7.42 -21.06
C THR A 150 -12.21 7.55 -20.63
N THR A 151 -11.81 6.84 -19.58
CA THR A 151 -10.44 6.77 -19.08
C THR A 151 -10.11 5.32 -18.80
N TRP A 152 -8.96 4.85 -19.27
CA TRP A 152 -8.50 3.50 -18.99
C TRP A 152 -7.30 3.54 -18.03
N SER A 153 -7.53 3.11 -16.78
CA SER A 153 -6.50 3.12 -15.75
C SER A 153 -6.21 1.70 -15.24
N PRO A 154 -5.36 0.94 -15.95
CA PRO A 154 -5.04 -0.43 -15.57
C PRO A 154 -4.08 -0.48 -14.37
N ILE A 155 -4.28 -1.48 -13.49
CA ILE A 155 -3.39 -1.76 -12.36
C ILE A 155 -3.14 -3.26 -12.20
N CYS A 156 -1.90 -3.62 -11.85
CA CYS A 156 -1.57 -4.99 -11.48
C CYS A 156 -1.59 -5.15 -9.96
N VAL A 157 -2.53 -5.94 -9.48
CA VAL A 157 -2.73 -6.25 -8.06
C VAL A 157 -2.28 -7.67 -7.80
N TYR A 158 -1.40 -7.85 -6.82
CA TYR A 158 -1.00 -9.19 -6.44
C TYR A 158 -2.19 -9.88 -5.77
N GLU A 159 -2.85 -10.75 -6.52
CA GLU A 159 -3.84 -11.64 -5.98
C GLU A 159 -3.17 -12.96 -5.67
N THR A 160 -3.22 -13.31 -4.39
CA THR A 160 -3.12 -14.70 -4.00
C THR A 160 -4.37 -15.38 -4.57
N SER A 161 -4.33 -15.78 -5.83
CA SER A 161 -5.28 -16.78 -6.31
C SER A 161 -5.23 -17.93 -5.29
N LEU A 162 -6.41 -18.45 -4.96
CA LEU A 162 -6.60 -19.65 -4.15
C LEU A 162 -5.98 -20.92 -4.79
N GLU A 163 -4.97 -20.75 -5.65
CA GLU A 163 -4.16 -21.80 -6.26
C GLU A 163 -2.74 -21.78 -5.70
N CYS A 164 -2.63 -22.11 -4.41
CA CYS A 164 -1.48 -22.87 -3.92
C CYS A 164 -1.95 -24.30 -3.63
N SER A 165 -2.26 -25.06 -4.67
CA SER A 165 -2.42 -26.52 -4.60
C SER A 165 -1.27 -27.28 -5.28
N LEU A 166 -0.27 -26.57 -5.85
CA LEU A 166 0.88 -27.21 -6.51
C LEU A 166 2.25 -26.66 -6.07
N SER A 167 2.31 -25.73 -5.12
CA SER A 167 3.52 -25.47 -4.34
C SER A 167 3.12 -25.17 -2.90
N ASN A 168 3.77 -25.82 -1.93
CA ASN A 168 3.49 -25.72 -0.49
C ASN A 168 3.82 -24.34 0.12
N GLN A 169 3.62 -23.23 -0.59
CA GLN A 169 3.94 -21.90 -0.11
C GLN A 169 2.67 -21.05 0.01
N LYS A 170 1.90 -21.33 1.06
CA LYS A 170 0.78 -20.53 1.53
C LYS A 170 1.29 -19.11 1.86
N PHE A 171 0.99 -18.14 1.00
CA PHE A 171 1.16 -16.73 1.36
C PHE A 171 0.01 -16.36 2.31
N GLU A 172 0.22 -16.56 3.61
CA GLU A 172 -0.75 -16.12 4.62
C GLU A 172 -0.71 -14.60 4.76
N LEU A 173 -1.72 -13.92 4.20
CA LEU A 173 -2.09 -12.58 4.66
C LEU A 173 -2.55 -12.72 6.12
N CYS A 174 -1.76 -12.24 7.09
CA CYS A 174 -2.13 -12.35 8.51
C CYS A 174 -3.35 -11.49 8.83
N THR A 175 -4.29 -12.04 9.59
CA THR A 175 -5.47 -11.34 10.09
C THR A 175 -5.14 -10.60 11.39
N PRO A 176 -5.99 -9.65 11.84
CA PRO A 176 -5.82 -9.01 13.14
C PRO A 176 -5.81 -9.96 14.35
N LYS A 177 -6.28 -11.21 14.17
CA LYS A 177 -6.27 -12.27 15.20
C LYS A 177 -5.17 -13.31 14.97
N THR A 178 -4.34 -13.15 13.95
CA THR A 178 -3.22 -14.06 13.71
C THR A 178 -2.22 -13.94 14.86
N ASN A 179 -1.76 -15.09 15.37
CA ASN A 179 -0.77 -15.13 16.43
C ASN A 179 0.46 -14.33 16.06
N THR A 180 0.84 -13.41 16.93
CA THR A 180 1.85 -12.40 16.64
C THR A 180 2.67 -12.03 17.87
N THR A 181 3.53 -11.02 17.70
CA THR A 181 4.44 -10.50 18.72
C THR A 181 4.04 -9.10 19.17
N PHE A 182 4.12 -8.84 20.47
CA PHE A 182 4.12 -7.49 21.02
C PHE A 182 5.57 -7.05 21.34
N LEU A 183 6.01 -5.91 20.81
CA LEU A 183 7.34 -5.36 21.08
C LEU A 183 7.25 -4.08 21.90
N PHE A 184 8.04 -4.00 22.97
CA PHE A 184 8.25 -2.77 23.74
C PHE A 184 9.68 -2.29 23.63
N ALA A 185 9.87 -1.05 23.19
CA ALA A 185 11.18 -0.44 23.07
C ALA A 185 11.23 0.92 23.75
N TYR A 186 12.40 1.30 24.24
CA TYR A 186 12.59 2.57 24.93
C TYR A 186 14.00 3.11 24.74
N SER A 187 14.10 4.42 24.54
CA SER A 187 15.33 5.18 24.49
C SER A 187 16.06 5.16 25.83
N ASN A 188 17.38 4.94 25.80
CA ASN A 188 18.25 5.02 26.97
C ASN A 188 18.41 6.46 27.50
N ASP A 189 17.99 7.48 26.74
CA ASP A 189 18.01 8.87 27.20
C ASP A 189 16.82 9.21 28.14
N ILE A 190 15.87 8.29 28.30
CA ILE A 190 14.74 8.41 29.23
C ILE A 190 15.22 8.15 30.67
N GLU A 191 14.62 8.83 31.66
CA GLU A 191 14.94 8.58 33.06
C GLU A 191 14.59 7.15 33.49
N ALA A 192 15.48 6.50 34.24
CA ALA A 192 15.30 5.13 34.70
C ALA A 192 14.00 4.92 35.50
N ASN A 193 13.64 5.91 36.34
CA ASN A 193 12.43 5.88 37.16
C ASN A 193 11.15 5.83 36.31
N THR A 194 11.17 6.45 35.13
CA THR A 194 10.04 6.46 34.19
C THR A 194 9.75 5.06 33.67
N ILE A 195 10.78 4.35 33.21
CA ILE A 195 10.66 2.97 32.74
C ILE A 195 10.36 2.02 33.91
N GLN A 196 11.00 2.24 35.06
CA GLN A 196 10.73 1.45 36.26
C GLN A 196 9.28 1.56 36.72
N ALA A 197 8.69 2.76 36.68
CA ALA A 197 7.30 2.96 37.04
C ALA A 197 6.35 2.21 36.08
N MET A 198 6.64 2.28 34.78
CA MET A 198 5.86 1.59 33.76
C MET A 198 5.93 0.06 33.90
N VAL A 199 7.13 -0.50 34.06
CA VAL A 199 7.33 -1.96 34.17
C VAL A 199 6.89 -2.50 35.53
N GLY A 200 7.24 -1.79 36.60
CA GLY A 200 7.06 -2.22 37.99
C GLY A 200 5.63 -2.06 38.52
N TYR A 201 4.88 -1.07 38.02
CA TYR A 201 3.50 -0.82 38.44
C TYR A 201 2.52 -0.98 37.29
N GLY A 202 2.78 -0.34 36.14
CA GLY A 202 1.86 -0.37 34.99
C GLY A 202 1.65 -1.78 34.45
N LEU A 203 2.72 -2.45 34.01
CA LEU A 203 2.66 -3.79 33.42
C LEU A 203 2.50 -4.91 34.46
N ARG A 204 2.82 -4.65 35.73
CA ARG A 204 2.68 -5.62 36.82
C ARG A 204 1.24 -5.72 37.34
N ASP A 205 0.44 -4.67 37.21
CA ASP A 205 -0.91 -4.68 37.76
C ASP A 205 -1.70 -5.87 37.19
N SER A 206 -2.27 -6.70 38.08
CA SER A 206 -3.10 -7.87 37.75
C SER A 206 -4.20 -7.61 36.71
N ILE A 207 -4.60 -6.34 36.53
CA ILE A 207 -5.56 -5.90 35.53
C ILE A 207 -4.98 -5.98 34.11
N VAL A 208 -3.71 -5.61 33.92
CA VAL A 208 -3.10 -5.49 32.59
C VAL A 208 -2.97 -6.84 31.87
N PRO A 209 -2.47 -7.93 32.51
CA PRO A 209 -2.48 -9.26 31.89
C PRO A 209 -3.87 -9.77 31.52
N ARG A 210 -4.94 -9.34 32.22
CA ARG A 210 -6.32 -9.75 31.89
C ARG A 210 -6.84 -9.15 30.59
N TYR A 211 -6.28 -8.01 30.17
CA TYR A 211 -6.67 -7.34 28.93
C TYR A 211 -5.68 -7.54 27.80
N LEU A 212 -4.56 -8.24 28.06
CA LEU A 212 -3.62 -8.62 27.02
C LEU A 212 -4.32 -9.53 26.03
N SER A 213 -4.29 -9.17 24.76
CA SER A 213 -4.97 -9.98 23.76
C SER A 213 -4.29 -11.33 23.58
N SER A 214 -5.13 -12.37 23.46
CA SER A 214 -4.70 -13.77 23.34
C SER A 214 -3.86 -14.07 22.08
N HIS A 215 -3.91 -13.22 21.06
CA HIS A 215 -3.10 -13.38 19.84
C HIS A 215 -1.63 -12.99 20.05
N PHE A 216 -1.26 -12.30 21.14
CA PHE A 216 0.15 -12.07 21.49
C PHE A 216 0.76 -13.32 22.12
N THR A 217 1.30 -14.18 21.27
CA THR A 217 1.94 -15.44 21.67
C THR A 217 3.41 -15.29 22.03
N SER A 218 3.98 -14.12 21.72
CA SER A 218 5.37 -13.79 22.01
C SER A 218 5.53 -12.30 22.27
N PHE A 219 6.61 -11.97 22.96
CA PHE A 219 6.93 -10.63 23.42
C PHE A 219 8.38 -10.31 23.10
N ALA A 220 8.66 -9.05 22.78
CA ALA A 220 9.99 -8.59 22.51
C ALA A 220 10.30 -7.31 23.30
N ASN A 221 11.54 -7.14 23.74
CA ASN A 221 11.98 -5.87 24.29
C ASN A 221 13.41 -5.51 23.89
N ILE A 222 13.67 -4.20 23.84
CA ILE A 222 14.99 -3.64 23.55
C ILE A 222 15.12 -2.23 24.12
N ARG A 223 16.33 -1.92 24.58
CA ARG A 223 16.74 -0.57 24.93
C ARG A 223 17.51 0.04 23.76
N LEU A 224 17.05 1.20 23.32
CA LEU A 224 17.57 1.97 22.18
C LEU A 224 18.60 2.99 22.64
N ASP A 225 19.30 3.60 21.69
CA ASP A 225 20.16 4.79 21.89
C ASP A 225 21.35 4.56 22.83
N THR A 226 21.99 3.39 22.69
CA THR A 226 23.18 3.01 23.46
C THR A 226 24.44 3.00 22.57
N GLN A 227 25.61 3.29 23.14
CA GLN A 227 26.88 3.29 22.40
C GLN A 227 27.18 1.94 21.75
N GLN A 228 26.89 0.87 22.49
CA GLN A 228 26.94 -0.50 21.99
C GLN A 228 25.51 -0.98 21.81
N GLU A 229 25.12 -1.12 20.54
CA GLU A 229 23.80 -1.61 20.17
C GLU A 229 23.45 -2.93 20.85
N GLU A 230 22.28 -2.97 21.47
CA GLU A 230 21.75 -4.17 22.11
C GLU A 230 20.99 -5.08 21.13
N ASN A 231 20.89 -6.35 21.48
CA ASN A 231 20.03 -7.29 20.75
C ASN A 231 18.59 -7.21 21.25
N ILE A 232 17.64 -7.45 20.35
CA ILE A 232 16.23 -7.63 20.71
C ILE A 232 16.12 -8.93 21.50
N GLU A 233 15.55 -8.86 22.69
CA GLU A 233 15.23 -10.04 23.50
C GLU A 233 13.82 -10.51 23.19
N TYR A 234 13.66 -11.82 23.02
CA TYR A 234 12.40 -12.47 22.68
C TYR A 234 11.97 -13.41 23.80
N HIS A 235 10.68 -13.38 24.10
CA HIS A 235 10.09 -14.08 25.23
C HIS A 235 8.74 -14.70 24.83
N PHE A 236 8.43 -15.86 25.37
CA PHE A 236 7.14 -16.54 25.18
C PHE A 236 6.27 -16.51 26.45
N ASP A 237 6.78 -15.85 27.50
CA ASP A 237 6.12 -15.71 28.79
C ASP A 237 6.12 -14.24 29.19
N TYR A 238 4.93 -13.74 29.52
CA TYR A 238 4.69 -12.35 29.86
C TYR A 238 5.49 -11.90 31.09
N GLU A 239 5.56 -12.73 32.13
CA GLU A 239 6.26 -12.37 33.37
C GLU A 239 7.77 -12.35 33.18
N LYS A 240 8.32 -13.27 32.37
CA LYS A 240 9.74 -13.24 31.99
C LYS A 240 10.10 -12.02 31.16
N TRP A 241 9.25 -11.64 30.21
CA TRP A 241 9.41 -10.42 29.41
C TRP A 241 9.40 -9.17 30.29
N ARG A 242 8.39 -9.05 31.17
CA ARG A 242 8.29 -7.96 32.15
C ARG A 242 9.50 -7.91 33.07
N TYR A 243 9.97 -9.07 33.54
CA TYR A 243 11.16 -9.15 34.38
C TYR A 243 12.42 -8.70 33.64
N SER A 244 12.62 -9.11 32.38
CA SER A 244 13.75 -8.62 31.54
C SER A 244 13.76 -7.09 31.45
N MET A 245 12.61 -6.46 31.19
CA MET A 245 12.55 -5.00 31.14
C MET A 245 12.90 -4.35 32.49
N SER A 246 12.54 -4.99 33.61
CA SER A 246 12.82 -4.46 34.96
C SER A 246 14.30 -4.51 35.34
N THR A 247 15.08 -5.40 34.72
CA THR A 247 16.52 -5.51 34.95
C THR A 247 17.35 -4.66 33.97
N LYS A 248 16.73 -4.13 32.91
CA LYS A 248 17.38 -3.35 31.84
C LYS A 248 17.00 -1.86 31.80
N LEU A 249 16.70 -1.26 32.95
CA LEU A 249 16.35 0.17 33.02
C LEU A 249 17.40 1.07 32.35
N PRO A 250 17.00 2.24 31.78
CA PRO A 250 17.94 3.21 31.22
C PRO A 250 19.16 3.46 32.11
N ASN A 251 20.34 3.44 31.50
CA ASN A 251 21.61 3.68 32.17
C ASN A 251 22.35 4.82 31.46
N PRO A 252 22.50 6.01 32.09
CA PRO A 252 23.20 7.14 31.50
C PRO A 252 24.64 6.86 31.07
N SER A 253 25.33 5.85 31.64
CA SER A 253 26.69 5.50 31.22
C SER A 253 26.75 4.80 29.86
N LEU A 254 25.62 4.27 29.38
CA LEU A 254 25.53 3.57 28.10
C LEU A 254 25.06 4.45 26.95
N ARG A 255 24.63 5.69 27.21
CA ARG A 255 24.05 6.59 26.20
C ARG A 255 25.08 7.07 25.17
N PHE A 256 24.61 7.45 23.98
CA PHE A 256 25.46 8.11 23.00
C PHE A 256 26.17 9.34 23.59
N SER A 257 27.44 9.52 23.23
CA SER A 257 28.28 10.60 23.74
C SER A 257 27.93 11.98 23.17
N SER A 258 27.29 12.03 22.00
CA SER A 258 26.95 13.27 21.30
C SER A 258 25.46 13.35 20.97
N SER A 259 24.92 14.56 20.98
CA SER A 259 23.56 14.87 20.49
C SER A 259 23.45 14.79 18.97
N SER A 260 24.58 14.77 18.24
CA SER A 260 24.59 14.56 16.78
C SER A 260 24.24 13.13 16.38
N ASN A 261 24.39 12.15 17.29
CA ASN A 261 23.94 10.79 17.06
C ASN A 261 22.40 10.75 17.06
N GLY A 262 21.82 10.24 15.97
CA GLY A 262 20.39 9.96 15.89
C GLY A 262 20.04 8.65 16.58
N SER A 263 18.74 8.42 16.74
CA SER A 263 18.20 7.20 17.32
C SER A 263 18.35 6.00 16.39
N ASP A 264 18.63 4.84 16.97
CA ASP A 264 18.71 3.56 16.26
C ASP A 264 17.34 2.88 16.05
N VAL A 265 16.24 3.58 16.33
CA VAL A 265 14.86 3.07 16.21
C VAL A 265 14.52 2.49 14.83
N LEU A 266 14.93 3.12 13.73
CA LEU A 266 14.63 2.62 12.37
C LEU A 266 15.40 1.33 12.05
N LYS A 267 16.62 1.23 12.56
CA LYS A 267 17.45 0.03 12.45
C LYS A 267 16.87 -1.10 13.30
N MET A 268 16.39 -0.80 14.50
CA MET A 268 15.68 -1.77 15.35
C MET A 268 14.43 -2.32 14.65
N LEU A 269 13.62 -1.46 14.04
CA LEU A 269 12.44 -1.90 13.28
C LEU A 269 12.81 -2.85 12.15
N SER A 270 13.82 -2.51 11.35
CA SER A 270 14.30 -3.35 10.26
C SER A 270 14.80 -4.71 10.77
N LYS A 271 15.58 -4.71 11.86
CA LYS A 271 16.05 -5.94 12.51
C LYS A 271 14.90 -6.81 12.99
N PHE A 272 13.88 -6.21 13.63
CA PHE A 272 12.71 -6.95 14.06
C PHE A 272 11.97 -7.58 12.88
N LEU A 273 11.75 -6.85 11.78
CA LEU A 273 11.01 -7.38 10.62
C LEU A 273 11.74 -8.57 9.96
N SER A 274 13.08 -8.54 9.97
CA SER A 274 13.92 -9.61 9.42
C SER A 274 14.14 -10.82 10.33
N ASN A 275 13.57 -10.83 11.54
CA ASN A 275 13.81 -11.89 12.52
C ASN A 275 13.13 -13.22 12.15
N SER A 276 13.70 -14.33 12.62
CA SER A 276 13.13 -15.68 12.46
C SER A 276 12.75 -16.35 13.79
N GLN A 277 12.79 -15.61 14.90
CA GLN A 277 12.55 -16.13 16.26
C GLN A 277 11.08 -16.08 16.66
N VAL A 278 10.36 -15.04 16.20
CA VAL A 278 8.97 -14.76 16.58
C VAL A 278 8.15 -14.31 15.38
N PRO A 279 6.82 -14.51 15.38
CA PRO A 279 5.95 -14.08 14.29
C PRO A 279 5.90 -12.54 14.15
N VAL A 280 6.21 -12.04 12.95
CA VAL A 280 6.21 -10.61 12.62
C VAL A 280 4.87 -10.12 12.07
N CYS A 281 4.13 -11.00 11.39
CA CYS A 281 2.91 -10.59 10.72
C CYS A 281 1.83 -10.19 11.74
N GLY A 282 1.28 -8.98 11.63
CA GLY A 282 0.34 -8.39 12.57
C GLY A 282 0.98 -7.84 13.86
N ALA A 283 2.32 -7.80 13.94
CA ALA A 283 3.01 -7.42 15.16
C ALA A 283 2.70 -5.98 15.54
N ARG A 284 2.66 -5.74 16.85
CA ARG A 284 2.34 -4.41 17.39
C ARG A 284 3.47 -3.94 18.30
N MET A 285 3.80 -2.67 18.15
CA MET A 285 4.97 -2.10 18.80
C MET A 285 4.60 -0.86 19.59
N PHE A 286 5.14 -0.74 20.79
CA PHE A 286 5.07 0.45 21.60
C PHE A 286 6.48 0.95 21.91
N ILE A 287 6.81 2.15 21.43
CA ILE A 287 8.18 2.65 21.40
C ILE A 287 8.22 4.01 22.10
N LEU A 288 9.04 4.12 23.14
CA LEU A 288 9.33 5.37 23.83
C LEU A 288 10.62 5.97 23.29
N VAL A 289 10.57 7.15 22.68
CA VAL A 289 11.70 7.75 21.97
C VAL A 289 12.01 9.13 22.54
N LYS A 290 13.25 9.37 22.95
CA LYS A 290 13.74 10.68 23.42
C LYS A 290 14.86 11.26 22.53
N ARG A 291 15.08 10.65 21.36
CA ARG A 291 16.08 11.03 20.36
C ARG A 291 15.50 10.81 18.96
N SER A 292 15.69 11.74 18.03
CA SER A 292 15.19 11.60 16.66
C SER A 292 16.14 10.76 15.80
N PRO A 293 15.66 10.07 14.75
CA PRO A 293 16.57 9.44 13.78
C PRO A 293 17.34 10.50 12.97
N ASN A 294 18.42 10.07 12.31
CA ASN A 294 19.15 10.90 11.34
C ASN A 294 18.84 10.49 9.89
N GLU A 295 18.39 9.26 9.69
CA GLU A 295 18.01 8.72 8.41
C GLU A 295 16.62 9.25 8.03
N GLN A 296 16.43 9.62 6.77
CA GLN A 296 15.12 10.07 6.24
C GLN A 296 14.49 9.07 5.26
N ASN A 297 15.31 8.26 4.58
CA ASN A 297 14.78 7.28 3.63
C ASN A 297 14.23 6.06 4.37
N ILE A 298 12.90 6.01 4.49
CA ILE A 298 12.15 4.93 5.13
C ILE A 298 11.32 4.11 4.13
N THR A 299 11.58 4.22 2.82
CA THR A 299 10.70 3.65 1.79
C THR A 299 10.62 2.12 1.86
N GLU A 300 11.76 1.45 2.01
CA GLU A 300 11.82 -0.02 2.13
C GLU A 300 11.20 -0.49 3.43
N LEU A 301 11.52 0.19 4.54
CA LEU A 301 10.97 -0.12 5.86
C LEU A 301 9.43 0.00 5.87
N VAL A 302 8.88 1.07 5.29
CA VAL A 302 7.42 1.26 5.14
C VAL A 302 6.81 0.13 4.31
N ALA A 303 7.45 -0.25 3.19
CA ALA A 303 6.95 -1.33 2.35
C ALA A 303 6.91 -2.66 3.10
N GLU A 304 7.94 -2.95 3.91
CA GLU A 304 8.04 -4.15 4.72
C GLU A 304 7.04 -4.17 5.88
N MET A 305 6.91 -3.06 6.63
CA MET A 305 5.90 -2.94 7.68
C MET A 305 4.48 -3.11 7.14
N ARG A 306 4.17 -2.55 5.95
CA ARG A 306 2.88 -2.77 5.28
C ARG A 306 2.69 -4.23 4.86
N LYS A 307 3.72 -4.86 4.28
CA LYS A 307 3.68 -6.28 3.88
C LYS A 307 3.33 -7.18 5.07
N TYR A 308 3.92 -6.92 6.23
CA TYR A 308 3.67 -7.68 7.45
C TYR A 308 2.54 -7.12 8.33
N ARG A 309 1.83 -6.07 7.91
CA ARG A 309 0.76 -5.43 8.69
C ARG A 309 1.19 -5.07 10.12
N VAL A 310 2.40 -4.52 10.24
CA VAL A 310 2.99 -4.12 11.52
C VAL A 310 2.52 -2.72 11.90
N TYR A 311 2.01 -2.59 13.12
CA TYR A 311 1.53 -1.33 13.66
C TYR A 311 2.47 -0.82 14.75
N VAL A 312 2.85 0.45 14.64
CA VAL A 312 3.75 1.10 15.58
C VAL A 312 3.03 2.24 16.30
N HIS A 313 3.15 2.28 17.62
CA HIS A 313 2.77 3.40 18.45
C HIS A 313 4.01 3.97 19.10
N ILE A 314 4.36 5.19 18.71
CA ILE A 314 5.55 5.91 19.18
C ILE A 314 5.11 7.00 20.14
N VAL A 315 5.70 7.06 21.32
CA VAL A 315 5.65 8.24 22.19
C VAL A 315 7.00 8.93 22.07
N ALA A 316 7.02 10.10 21.46
CA ALA A 316 8.22 10.88 21.24
C ALA A 316 8.27 12.09 22.19
N SER A 317 9.45 12.43 22.69
CA SER A 317 9.65 13.73 23.32
C SER A 317 9.71 14.81 22.24
N PRO A 318 8.95 15.93 22.38
CA PRO A 318 9.08 17.07 21.48
C PRO A 318 10.38 17.85 21.70
N ASN A 319 11.11 17.58 22.79
CA ASN A 319 12.45 18.10 23.04
C ASN A 319 13.48 16.94 22.94
N PRO A 320 13.78 16.46 21.72
CA PRO A 320 14.71 15.34 21.55
C PRO A 320 16.10 15.70 22.06
N THR A 321 16.73 14.76 22.75
CA THR A 321 18.11 14.89 23.29
C THR A 321 19.19 14.79 22.23
N GLY A 322 18.83 14.37 21.02
CA GLY A 322 19.71 14.30 19.87
C GLY A 322 18.97 13.87 18.60
N GLY A 323 19.74 13.78 17.51
CA GLY A 323 19.21 13.49 16.18
C GLY A 323 18.60 14.70 15.49
N LEU A 324 18.36 14.57 14.18
CA LEU A 324 18.04 15.71 13.32
C LEU A 324 16.63 15.66 12.70
N HIS A 325 16.02 14.48 12.59
CA HIS A 325 14.85 14.28 11.73
C HIS A 325 13.63 13.68 12.47
N PRO A 326 13.00 14.40 13.42
CA PRO A 326 11.77 13.96 14.10
C PRO A 326 10.62 13.66 13.13
N GLU A 327 10.52 14.42 12.04
CA GLU A 327 9.53 14.25 10.97
C GLU A 327 9.57 12.86 10.33
N THR A 328 10.72 12.17 10.39
CA THR A 328 10.85 10.81 9.85
C THR A 328 9.98 9.82 10.62
N LEU A 329 9.87 9.97 11.94
CA LEU A 329 9.00 9.11 12.75
C LEU A 329 7.54 9.37 12.43
N THR A 330 7.15 10.64 12.23
CA THR A 330 5.80 11.01 11.77
C THR A 330 5.50 10.44 10.37
N SER A 331 6.45 10.52 9.44
CA SER A 331 6.30 9.95 8.10
C SER A 331 6.16 8.42 8.16
N LEU A 332 6.92 7.76 9.03
CA LEU A 332 6.80 6.32 9.25
C LEU A 332 5.40 5.95 9.73
N THR A 333 4.93 6.56 10.83
CA THR A 333 3.64 6.19 11.42
C THR A 333 2.48 6.49 10.49
N THR A 334 2.45 7.65 9.86
CA THR A 334 1.39 8.02 8.87
C THR A 334 1.37 7.09 7.67
N ARG A 335 2.53 6.63 7.19
CA ARG A 335 2.61 5.71 6.06
C ARG A 335 2.34 4.26 6.45
N THR A 336 2.35 3.88 7.72
CA THR A 336 2.12 2.49 8.16
C THR A 336 0.87 2.34 9.02
N ASN A 337 -0.06 3.30 9.00
CA ASN A 337 -1.25 3.32 9.85
C ASN A 337 -0.91 3.17 11.35
N GLY A 338 0.29 3.62 11.73
CA GLY A 338 0.75 3.73 13.10
C GLY A 338 0.34 5.06 13.71
N TRP A 339 0.75 5.28 14.95
CA TRP A 339 0.45 6.50 15.69
C TRP A 339 1.73 7.02 16.34
N ILE A 340 1.96 8.33 16.26
CA ILE A 340 2.98 9.01 17.06
C ILE A 340 2.32 10.05 17.96
N PHE A 341 2.73 10.12 19.22
CA PHE A 341 2.28 11.12 20.16
C PHE A 341 3.49 11.89 20.72
N TYR A 342 3.44 13.21 20.60
CA TYR A 342 4.43 14.10 21.22
C TYR A 342 3.83 14.65 22.51
N ASN A 343 4.47 14.41 23.66
CA ASN A 343 3.96 14.92 24.92
C ASN A 343 5.01 15.60 25.80
N GLU A 344 4.59 16.68 26.47
CA GLU A 344 5.33 17.30 27.58
C GLU A 344 4.41 17.54 28.80
N PRO A 345 4.88 17.26 30.02
CA PRO A 345 6.18 16.65 30.30
C PRO A 345 6.18 15.15 29.92
N PHE A 346 7.15 14.71 29.11
CA PHE A 346 7.24 13.31 28.65
C PHE A 346 7.25 12.32 29.82
N GLU A 347 7.96 12.67 30.90
CA GLU A 347 8.01 11.91 32.15
C GLU A 347 6.70 11.98 32.93
N TYR A 348 5.98 13.11 32.84
CA TYR A 348 4.68 13.29 33.48
C TYR A 348 3.58 12.53 32.74
N PHE A 349 3.66 12.33 31.42
CA PHE A 349 2.77 11.45 30.69
C PHE A 349 2.87 10.02 31.19
N VAL A 350 4.10 9.49 31.26
CA VAL A 350 4.34 8.12 31.72
C VAL A 350 3.98 7.98 33.21
N SER A 351 4.24 9.02 34.02
CA SER A 351 3.78 9.10 35.41
C SER A 351 2.25 9.26 35.54
N TYR A 352 1.59 9.93 34.60
CA TYR A 352 0.14 10.11 34.60
C TYR A 352 -0.58 8.80 34.24
N ILE A 353 -0.05 8.03 33.28
CA ILE A 353 -0.48 6.64 33.02
C ILE A 353 -0.43 5.83 34.31
N TYR A 354 0.65 5.96 35.10
CA TYR A 354 0.78 5.34 36.42
C TYR A 354 -0.35 5.76 37.38
N LYS A 355 -0.62 7.07 37.51
CA LYS A 355 -1.65 7.58 38.44
C LYS A 355 -3.06 7.12 38.06
N VAL A 356 -3.36 7.05 36.76
CA VAL A 356 -4.65 6.55 36.26
C VAL A 356 -4.83 5.06 36.56
N ILE A 357 -3.77 4.25 36.42
CA ILE A 357 -3.81 2.81 36.74
C ILE A 357 -3.97 2.58 38.26
N LEU A 358 -3.34 3.41 39.10
CA LEU A 358 -3.39 3.27 40.57
C LEU A 358 -4.76 3.61 41.18
N ILE A 359 -5.56 4.50 40.55
CA ILE A 359 -6.90 4.86 41.03
C ILE A 359 -7.87 3.74 40.65
N LYS A 360 -7.93 2.72 41.51
CA LYS A 360 -8.67 1.45 41.36
C LYS A 360 -10.19 1.53 41.09
N THR A 361 -10.81 2.69 40.90
CA THR A 361 -12.27 2.80 41.01
C THR A 361 -12.82 3.88 40.08
N ILE A 362 -13.65 3.46 39.13
CA ILE A 362 -14.63 4.26 38.35
C ILE A 362 -14.09 5.08 37.17
N LEU A 363 -12.96 5.80 37.27
CA LEU A 363 -12.42 6.59 36.14
C LEU A 363 -11.74 5.74 35.05
N ILE A 364 -11.28 4.54 35.41
CA ILE A 364 -10.64 3.58 34.50
C ILE A 364 -11.59 3.15 33.36
N TYR A 365 -12.90 3.07 33.61
CA TYR A 365 -13.87 2.64 32.58
C TYR A 365 -14.04 3.66 31.43
N TYR A 366 -13.73 4.94 31.66
CA TYR A 366 -13.94 6.02 30.69
C TYR A 366 -12.65 6.53 30.03
N LEU A 367 -11.49 6.34 30.68
CA LEU A 367 -10.18 6.79 30.17
C LEU A 367 -9.34 5.64 29.57
N GLN A 368 -9.89 4.43 29.55
CA GLN A 368 -9.17 3.19 29.25
C GLN A 368 -8.60 3.11 27.83
N ASP A 369 -9.13 3.87 26.87
CA ASP A 369 -8.88 3.63 25.45
C ASP A 369 -7.83 4.55 24.83
N PHE A 370 -7.40 5.58 25.56
CA PHE A 370 -6.39 6.54 25.06
C PHE A 370 -4.96 6.27 25.55
N PHE A 371 -4.77 5.59 26.70
CA PHE A 371 -3.51 5.66 27.44
C PHE A 371 -2.81 4.32 27.73
N ILE A 372 -3.56 3.21 27.80
CA ILE A 372 -2.98 1.90 27.50
C ILE A 372 -2.92 1.86 25.98
N PRO A 373 -1.78 1.53 25.34
CA PRO A 373 -1.73 1.51 23.88
C PRO A 373 -2.93 0.69 23.41
N PRO A 374 -3.82 1.21 22.54
CA PRO A 374 -5.00 0.44 22.10
C PRO A 374 -4.58 -0.93 21.55
N PHE A 375 -3.35 -0.98 21.04
CA PHE A 375 -2.63 -2.13 20.55
C PHE A 375 -2.30 -3.23 21.59
N TYR A 376 -2.30 -2.94 22.88
CA TYR A 376 -2.08 -3.93 23.94
C TYR A 376 -3.33 -4.78 24.23
N LYS A 377 -4.52 -4.23 23.91
CA LYS A 377 -5.82 -4.87 24.09
C LYS A 377 -6.31 -5.55 22.81
N GLU A 378 -7.45 -6.22 22.89
CA GLU A 378 -8.18 -6.81 21.75
C GLU A 378 -8.80 -5.74 20.81
N VAL A 379 -8.17 -4.58 20.65
CA VAL A 379 -8.60 -3.57 19.68
C VAL A 379 -8.00 -3.91 18.33
N THR A 380 -8.84 -3.86 17.29
CA THR A 380 -8.42 -4.05 15.91
C THR A 380 -8.50 -2.72 15.18
N LEU A 381 -7.42 -2.30 14.54
CA LEU A 381 -7.47 -1.16 13.63
C LEU A 381 -8.25 -1.58 12.38
N ILE A 382 -9.47 -1.06 12.25
CA ILE A 382 -10.35 -1.34 11.11
C ILE A 382 -10.20 -0.31 9.98
N TYR A 383 -9.81 0.92 10.33
CA TYR A 383 -9.67 2.03 9.39
C TYR A 383 -8.68 3.06 9.94
N ALA A 384 -7.81 3.57 9.06
CA ALA A 384 -6.95 4.71 9.31
C ALA A 384 -6.78 5.48 8.00
N ALA A 385 -6.87 6.80 8.06
CA ALA A 385 -6.64 7.66 6.91
C ALA A 385 -5.88 8.91 7.32
N ASN A 386 -4.96 9.34 6.46
CA ASN A 386 -4.31 10.63 6.60
C ASN A 386 -5.22 11.69 5.97
N VAL A 387 -5.76 12.59 6.80
CA VAL A 387 -6.67 13.64 6.34
C VAL A 387 -5.90 14.95 6.24
N ASN A 388 -5.99 15.63 5.10
CA ASN A 388 -5.50 17.00 4.98
C ASN A 388 -6.42 17.93 5.79
N MET A 389 -5.97 18.35 6.98
CA MET A 389 -6.73 19.28 7.80
C MET A 389 -6.59 20.71 7.23
N SER A 390 -7.70 21.26 6.71
CA SER A 390 -7.87 22.70 6.50
C SER A 390 -8.58 23.32 7.71
N SER A 391 -8.50 24.65 7.87
CA SER A 391 -9.14 25.36 8.99
C SER A 391 -10.67 25.23 9.04
N THR A 392 -11.28 24.76 7.95
CA THR A 392 -12.72 24.47 7.83
C THR A 392 -12.87 23.30 6.86
N GLY A 393 -13.07 22.09 7.39
CA GLY A 393 -13.26 20.88 6.58
C GLY A 393 -14.00 19.80 7.36
N SER A 394 -14.76 18.98 6.64
CA SER A 394 -15.37 17.75 7.13
C SER A 394 -14.98 16.61 6.20
N ILE A 395 -14.68 15.44 6.76
CA ILE A 395 -14.48 14.21 5.99
C ILE A 395 -15.52 13.18 6.41
N ASP A 396 -16.20 12.60 5.44
CA ASP A 396 -17.07 11.45 5.69
C ASP A 396 -16.19 10.21 5.81
N LEU A 397 -16.33 9.49 6.92
CA LEU A 397 -15.72 8.18 7.06
C LEU A 397 -16.44 7.18 6.14
N PRO A 398 -15.73 6.19 5.58
CA PRO A 398 -16.38 5.14 4.83
C PRO A 398 -17.44 4.44 5.68
N LYS A 399 -18.51 3.98 5.03
CA LYS A 399 -19.54 3.19 5.70
C LYS A 399 -18.91 1.90 6.23
N MET A 400 -18.82 1.78 7.55
CA MET A 400 -18.30 0.60 8.23
C MET A 400 -19.45 -0.17 8.87
N ILE A 401 -19.47 -1.49 8.68
CA ILE A 401 -20.36 -2.40 9.39
C ILE A 401 -19.59 -2.94 10.58
N VAL A 402 -20.01 -2.58 11.78
CA VAL A 402 -19.44 -3.09 13.04
C VAL A 402 -20.51 -3.96 13.71
N ALA A 403 -20.10 -5.12 14.24
CA ALA A 403 -21.02 -6.01 14.92
C ALA A 403 -21.60 -5.32 16.18
N ASN A 404 -22.87 -5.56 16.49
CA ASN A 404 -23.61 -4.89 17.57
C ASN A 404 -23.01 -5.02 18.98
N GLU A 405 -21.99 -5.86 19.18
CA GLU A 405 -21.34 -6.10 20.48
C GLU A 405 -19.95 -5.45 20.61
N ASP A 406 -19.46 -4.79 19.55
CA ASP A 406 -18.13 -4.17 19.55
C ASP A 406 -18.19 -2.66 19.82
N TYR A 407 -17.22 -2.16 20.58
CA TYR A 407 -17.03 -0.73 20.82
C TYR A 407 -16.11 -0.12 19.75
N LEU A 408 -16.57 0.97 19.14
CA LEU A 408 -15.83 1.75 18.16
C LEU A 408 -15.16 2.94 18.87
N ALA A 409 -13.83 2.96 18.88
CA ALA A 409 -13.06 4.13 19.28
C ALA A 409 -12.48 4.81 18.04
N TYR A 410 -12.54 6.13 17.99
CA TYR A 410 -11.86 6.92 16.97
C TYR A 410 -10.81 7.81 17.63
N THR A 411 -9.73 8.08 16.91
CA THR A 411 -8.75 9.07 17.33
C THR A 411 -8.31 9.87 16.12
N VAL A 412 -8.19 11.18 16.32
CA VAL A 412 -7.68 12.14 15.34
C VAL A 412 -6.36 12.66 15.88
N GLN A 413 -5.33 12.64 15.05
CA GLN A 413 -4.01 13.19 15.35
C GLN A 413 -3.82 14.54 14.66
#